data_AF-A0AA90QQP5-F1
#
_entry.id   AF-A0AA90QQP5-F1
#
_cell.length_a   1.000
_cell.length_b   1.000
_cell.length_c   1.000
_cell.angle_alpha   90.00
_cell.angle_beta   90.00
_cell.angle_gamma   90.00
#
_symmetry.space_group_name_H-M   'P 1'
#
loop_
_entity.id
_entity.type
_entity.pdbx_description
1 polymer ?
#
loop_
_entity_poly.entity_id
_entity_poly.type
_entity_poly.pdbx_seq_one_letter_code
_entity_poly.pdbx_strand_id
1 'polypeptide(L)'
;MLQIRRYESGTSQPTLDVIRRLAIALGVSADMLVFDEEERGPSDALRYQFETVSRMSEHEQQMVRELLDAVIVKNQVAGALERVNKPEAKERRTQAQGKA
;
A
#
# COMPACT_ATOMS: atom_id res chain seq x y z
N MET A 1 -35.23 -8.48 4.25
CA MET A 1 -33.96 -8.94 3.64
C MET A 1 -32.89 -8.95 4.72
N LEU A 2 -32.07 -10.00 4.84
CA LEU A 2 -31.01 -10.08 5.86
C LEU A 2 -29.91 -9.04 5.60
N GLN A 3 -29.43 -8.38 6.66
CA GLN A 3 -28.49 -7.26 6.58
C GLN A 3 -27.14 -7.63 5.94
N ILE A 4 -26.66 -8.86 6.19
CA ILE A 4 -25.45 -9.42 5.55
C ILE A 4 -25.57 -9.44 4.03
N ARG A 5 -26.72 -9.86 3.48
CA ARG A 5 -26.93 -9.88 2.02
C ARG A 5 -26.87 -8.50 1.38
N ARG A 6 -27.15 -7.43 2.14
CA ARG A 6 -27.03 -6.06 1.64
C ARG A 6 -25.58 -5.60 1.56
N TYR A 7 -24.75 -6.07 2.50
CA TYR A 7 -23.31 -5.83 2.47
C TYR A 7 -22.65 -6.57 1.32
N GLU A 8 -22.95 -7.86 1.16
CA GLU A 8 -22.41 -8.69 0.07
C GLU A 8 -22.84 -8.22 -1.33
N SER A 9 -24.05 -7.65 -1.46
CA SER A 9 -24.54 -7.09 -2.73
C SER A 9 -24.11 -5.64 -2.96
N GLY A 10 -23.34 -5.04 -2.05
CA GLY A 10 -22.91 -3.64 -2.14
C GLY A 10 -24.03 -2.60 -2.01
N THR A 11 -25.27 -3.03 -1.75
CA THR A 11 -26.44 -2.14 -1.60
C THR A 11 -26.45 -1.38 -0.28
N SER A 12 -25.51 -1.68 0.64
CA SER A 12 -25.27 -0.94 1.86
C SER A 12 -23.84 -1.13 2.33
N GLN A 13 -23.27 -0.12 2.97
CA GLN A 13 -21.94 -0.23 3.58
C GLN A 13 -22.05 -0.50 5.09
N PRO A 14 -21.23 -1.42 5.63
CA PRO A 14 -21.16 -1.63 7.07
C PRO A 14 -20.50 -0.43 7.77
N THR A 15 -20.92 -0.15 9.00
CA THR A 15 -20.21 0.82 9.86
C THR A 15 -18.93 0.19 10.41
N LEU A 16 -18.00 1.01 10.91
CA LEU A 16 -16.75 0.51 11.50
C LEU A 16 -16.98 -0.50 12.64
N ASP A 17 -18.00 -0.29 13.49
CA ASP A 17 -18.35 -1.24 14.56
C ASP A 17 -18.78 -2.60 13.99
N VAL A 18 -19.54 -2.59 12.88
CA VAL A 18 -19.96 -3.81 12.18
C VAL A 18 -18.76 -4.53 11.57
N ILE A 19 -17.86 -3.81 10.89
CA ILE A 19 -16.61 -4.39 10.34
C ILE A 19 -15.80 -5.05 11.45
N ARG A 20 -15.62 -4.37 12.61
CA ARG A 20 -14.89 -4.94 13.75
C ARG A 20 -15.52 -6.25 14.24
N ARG A 21 -16.85 -6.29 14.39
CA ARG A 21 -17.56 -7.50 14.85
C ARG A 21 -17.45 -8.64 13.84
N LEU A 22 -17.55 -8.33 12.54
CA LEU A 22 -17.38 -9.31 11.48
C LEU A 22 -15.96 -9.89 11.47
N ALA A 23 -14.93 -9.05 11.61
CA ALA A 23 -13.53 -9.48 11.68
C ALA A 23 -13.30 -10.48 12.83
N ILE A 24 -13.82 -10.16 14.03
CA ILE A 24 -13.74 -11.04 15.21
C ILE A 24 -14.51 -12.34 14.98
N ALA A 25 -15.73 -12.27 14.47
CA ALA A 25 -16.58 -13.44 14.26
C ALA A 25 -16.03 -14.39 13.18
N LEU A 26 -15.37 -13.85 12.16
CA LEU A 26 -14.78 -14.59 11.05
C LEU A 26 -13.32 -15.00 11.29
N GLY A 27 -12.67 -14.47 12.33
CA GLY A 27 -11.27 -14.75 12.63
C GLY A 27 -10.27 -14.17 11.61
N VAL A 28 -10.63 -13.08 10.94
CA VAL A 28 -9.81 -12.41 9.93
C VAL A 28 -9.45 -10.98 10.36
N SER A 29 -8.47 -10.37 9.70
CA SER A 29 -8.17 -8.94 9.90
C SER A 29 -9.28 -8.07 9.31
N ALA A 30 -9.50 -6.89 9.91
CA ALA A 30 -10.45 -5.92 9.34
C ALA A 30 -10.03 -5.44 7.94
N ASP A 31 -8.73 -5.46 7.64
CA ASP A 31 -8.18 -5.12 6.33
C ASP A 31 -8.73 -6.04 5.24
N MET A 32 -8.78 -7.36 5.47
CA MET A 32 -9.35 -8.34 4.54
C MET A 32 -10.85 -8.13 4.25
N LEU A 33 -11.58 -7.40 5.11
CA LEU A 33 -13.00 -7.11 4.89
C LEU A 33 -13.22 -5.79 4.14
N VAL A 34 -12.20 -4.93 4.07
CA VAL A 34 -12.29 -3.57 3.54
C VAL A 34 -11.68 -3.47 2.15
N PHE A 35 -10.66 -4.27 1.86
CA PHE A 35 -9.93 -4.25 0.59
C PHE A 35 -10.12 -5.57 -0.15
N ASP A 36 -10.33 -5.48 -1.46
CA ASP A 36 -10.25 -6.65 -2.34
C ASP A 36 -8.78 -7.11 -2.47
N GLU A 37 -8.59 -8.37 -2.89
CA GLU A 37 -7.25 -8.99 -3.03
C GLU A 37 -6.28 -8.15 -3.89
N GLU A 38 -6.81 -7.36 -4.83
CA GLU A 38 -6.05 -6.52 -5.76
C GLU A 38 -5.94 -5.05 -5.31
N GLU A 39 -6.74 -4.60 -4.33
CA GLU A 39 -6.74 -3.21 -3.86
C GLU A 39 -5.64 -2.92 -2.84
N ARG A 40 -5.24 -3.94 -2.06
CA ARG A 40 -4.21 -3.79 -1.04
C ARG A 40 -3.40 -5.07 -0.86
N GLY A 41 -2.19 -5.07 -1.42
CA GLY A 41 -1.22 -6.13 -1.27
C GLY A 41 0.10 -5.80 -1.98
N PRO A 42 1.20 -6.49 -1.65
CA PRO A 42 2.37 -6.45 -2.53
C PRO A 42 1.94 -6.92 -3.93
N SER A 43 2.48 -6.29 -4.97
CA SER A 43 2.20 -6.72 -6.34
C SER A 43 2.52 -8.22 -6.50
N ASP A 44 1.86 -8.90 -7.45
CA ASP A 44 2.05 -10.33 -7.72
C ASP A 44 3.53 -10.75 -7.78
N ALA A 45 4.40 -9.83 -8.19
CA ALA A 45 5.85 -10.04 -8.29
C ALA A 45 6.53 -10.43 -6.97
N LEU A 46 6.00 -10.03 -5.80
CA LEU A 46 6.61 -10.31 -4.49
C LEU A 46 5.77 -11.24 -3.61
N ARG A 47 4.56 -11.63 -4.05
CA ARG A 47 3.61 -12.41 -3.26
C ARG A 47 4.18 -13.76 -2.83
N TYR A 48 4.75 -14.51 -3.78
CA TYR A 48 5.36 -15.81 -3.53
C TYR A 48 6.54 -15.76 -2.56
N GLN A 49 7.35 -14.70 -2.67
CA GLN A 49 8.51 -14.48 -1.84
C GLN A 49 8.08 -14.22 -0.39
N PHE A 50 7.06 -13.38 -0.17
CA PHE A 50 6.54 -13.14 1.18
C PHE A 50 5.86 -14.37 1.78
N GLU A 51 5.13 -15.16 0.98
CA GLU A 51 4.58 -16.43 1.44
C GLU A 51 5.69 -17.39 1.90
N THR A 52 6.76 -17.50 1.11
CA THR A 52 7.92 -18.33 1.46
C THR A 52 8.57 -17.84 2.76
N VAL A 53 8.82 -16.54 2.89
CA VAL A 53 9.42 -15.93 4.09
C VAL A 53 8.58 -16.18 5.33
N SER A 54 7.25 -16.16 5.23
CA SER A 54 6.35 -16.43 6.36
C SER A 54 6.53 -17.82 6.98
N ARG A 55 7.08 -18.78 6.23
CA ARG A 55 7.31 -20.17 6.66
C ARG A 55 8.75 -20.40 7.15
N MET A 56 9.63 -19.40 7.07
CA MET A 56 11.03 -19.49 7.52
C MET A 56 11.12 -19.32 9.05
N SER A 57 12.29 -19.63 9.62
CA SER A 57 12.55 -19.41 11.04
C SER A 57 12.49 -17.92 11.41
N GLU A 58 12.23 -17.61 12.69
CA GLU A 58 12.17 -16.21 13.15
C GLU A 58 13.47 -15.43 12.85
N HIS A 59 14.61 -16.10 12.99
CA HIS A 59 15.92 -15.53 12.67
C HIS A 59 16.03 -15.16 11.17
N GLU A 60 15.61 -16.05 10.28
CA GLU A 60 15.61 -15.78 8.84
C GLU A 60 14.64 -14.65 8.46
N GLN A 61 13.44 -14.65 9.06
CA GLN A 61 12.49 -13.56 8.87
C GLN A 61 13.06 -12.21 9.34
N GLN A 62 13.82 -12.20 10.44
CA GLN A 62 14.46 -11.00 10.95
C GLN A 62 15.53 -10.47 9.99
N MET A 63 16.37 -11.34 9.44
CA MET A 63 17.35 -10.95 8.42
C MET A 63 16.69 -10.37 7.16
N VAL A 64 15.56 -10.93 6.72
CA VAL A 64 14.80 -10.42 5.57
C VAL A 64 14.25 -9.01 5.85
N ARG A 65 13.73 -8.76 7.06
CA ARG A 65 13.27 -7.41 7.46
C ARG A 65 14.39 -6.39 7.42
N GLU A 66 15.54 -6.72 8.01
CA GLU A 66 16.71 -5.82 8.02
C GLU A 66 17.21 -5.49 6.61
N LEU A 67 17.22 -6.49 5.71
CA LEU A 67 17.57 -6.28 4.30
C LEU A 67 16.57 -5.33 3.60
N LEU A 68 15.27 -5.56 3.78
CA LEU A 68 14.23 -4.72 3.18
C LEU A 68 14.35 -3.27 3.67
N ASP A 69 14.56 -3.07 4.97
CA ASP A 69 14.75 -1.76 5.57
C ASP A 69 15.97 -1.04 4.96
N ALA A 70 17.10 -1.74 4.81
CA ALA A 70 18.30 -1.19 4.19
C ALA A 70 18.06 -0.77 2.72
N VAL A 71 17.34 -1.59 1.95
CA VAL A 71 17.00 -1.28 0.55
C VAL A 71 16.06 -0.08 0.45
N ILE A 72 15.05 0.00 1.31
CA ILE A 72 14.10 1.12 1.36
C ILE A 72 14.84 2.43 1.67
N VAL A 73 15.70 2.44 2.69
CA VAL A 73 16.49 3.61 3.06
C VAL A 73 17.39 4.03 1.90
N LYS A 74 18.11 3.10 1.26
CA LYS A 74 18.96 3.39 0.10
C LYS A 74 18.17 4.04 -1.03
N ASN A 75 16.98 3.51 -1.35
CA ASN A 75 16.14 4.05 -2.42
C ASN A 75 15.64 5.46 -2.10
N GLN A 76 15.19 5.71 -0.87
CA GLN A 76 14.73 7.02 -0.42
C GLN A 76 15.86 8.07 -0.48
N VAL A 77 17.07 7.71 -0.04
CA VAL A 77 18.24 8.60 -0.11
C VAL A 77 18.62 8.90 -1.55
N ALA A 78 18.66 7.89 -2.42
CA ALA A 78 18.93 8.09 -3.85
C ALA A 78 17.90 9.02 -4.50
N GLY A 79 16.61 8.79 -4.26
CA GLY A 79 15.54 9.65 -4.77
C GLY A 79 15.58 11.07 -4.21
N ALA A 80 16.00 11.26 -2.95
CA ALA A 80 16.21 12.58 -2.36
C ALA A 80 17.36 13.34 -3.03
N LEU A 81 18.49 12.66 -3.29
CA LEU A 81 19.64 13.25 -3.99
C LEU A 81 19.31 13.63 -5.44
N GLU A 82 18.53 12.82 -6.15
CA GLU A 82 18.06 13.16 -7.51
C GLU A 82 17.17 14.41 -7.53
N ARG A 83 16.33 14.59 -6.51
CA ARG A 83 15.48 15.79 -6.38
C ARG A 83 16.29 17.05 -6.10
N VAL A 84 17.38 16.95 -5.34
CA VAL A 84 18.29 18.07 -5.05
C VAL A 84 19.14 18.45 -6.27
N ASN A 85 19.49 17.49 -7.13
CA ASN A 85 20.34 17.72 -8.29
C ASN A 85 19.62 18.16 -9.58
N LYS A 86 18.30 18.34 -9.57
CA LYS A 86 17.54 18.78 -10.75
C LYS A 86 17.43 20.31 -10.76
N PRO A 87 18.20 21.05 -11.59
CA PRO A 87 18.02 22.50 -11.67
C PRO A 87 16.65 22.81 -12.28
N GLU A 88 15.94 23.75 -11.64
CA GLU A 88 14.62 24.23 -12.04
C GLU A 88 14.66 24.87 -13.44
N ALA A 89 14.47 24.05 -14.47
CA ALA A 89 14.35 24.51 -15.85
C ALA A 89 12.88 24.78 -16.20
N LYS A 90 12.37 25.97 -15.85
CA LYS A 90 11.58 26.86 -16.75
C LYS A 90 10.97 28.05 -15.99
N GLU A 91 11.80 29.07 -15.78
CA GLU A 91 11.35 30.43 -15.49
C GLU A 91 11.32 31.33 -16.76
N ARG A 92 11.29 30.78 -17.99
CA ARG A 92 11.63 31.57 -19.20
C ARG A 92 10.74 31.47 -20.44
N ARG A 93 9.49 30.99 -20.40
CA ARG A 93 8.71 30.86 -21.67
C ARG A 93 7.29 31.42 -21.78
N THR A 94 6.71 32.06 -20.78
CA THR A 94 5.30 32.54 -20.94
C THR A 94 4.99 34.01 -20.62
N GLN A 95 5.97 34.85 -20.23
CA GLN A 95 5.71 36.31 -20.15
C GLN A 95 6.22 37.13 -21.35
N ALA A 96 6.67 36.47 -22.42
CA ALA A 96 6.98 37.11 -23.70
C ALA A 96 5.81 37.07 -24.72
N GLN A 97 4.63 36.58 -24.32
CA GLN A 97 3.43 36.56 -25.18
C GLN A 97 2.30 37.27 -24.45
N GLY A 98 2.26 38.60 -24.61
CA GLY A 98 1.25 39.47 -24.02
C GLY A 98 1.52 40.95 -24.30
N LYS A 99 2.00 41.28 -25.50
CA LYS A 99 1.88 42.62 -26.09
C LYS A 99 1.06 42.47 -27.36
N ALA A 100 -0.21 42.85 -27.27
CA ALA A 100 -1.06 43.28 -28.37
C ALA A 100 -1.99 44.35 -27.79
#